data_AF-A0A2T8F804-F1
#
_entry.id   AF-A0A2T8F804-F1
#
_cell.length_a   1.000
_cell.length_b   1.000
_cell.length_c   1.000
_cell.angle_alpha   90.00
_cell.angle_beta   90.00
_cell.angle_gamma   90.00
#
_symmetry.space_group_name_H-M   'P 1'
#
loop_
_entity.id
_entity.type
_entity.pdbx_description
1 polymer ?
#
loop_
_entity_poly.entity_id
_entity_poly.type
_entity_poly.pdbx_seq_one_letter_code
_entity_poly.pdbx_strand_id
1 'polypeptide(L)'
;MTQVDAYWERGRTSLRARVDRLRGKAWAVGQCAVAAGIAWWLAADVLDHQSPFFAPIAAVVSLGTSYGQRLRRVAEITVGVAVGVFLGDLATHVLGTGAWQIALIVGVGMTAALLLDAGVLLVTQVAIQGIIVAVLAPAPGDAFLRWTDALIGGGVALVAATVVPRAPLRRPREQAGAVVHRIAELLRAAAESLVDGDVDRSLEVLRDARGTDALMEELRAASSEGLSVVRSSPFRRRHIERMRVLAELTEPLDFALRNTRVLVRRVAVACYRREPVPASYAAITRDLADLADLVARELEQGRMATRAIDPLIALGRATATVDPTDDLSAAVILAQVRSLIADLLAICGMDPFEATDAIPLR
;
A
#
# COMPACT_ATOMS: atom_id res chain seq x y z
N MET A 1 -35.76 -6.40 4.47
CA MET A 1 -34.72 -6.33 3.42
C MET A 1 -34.26 -7.76 3.16
N THR A 2 -34.41 -8.27 1.95
CA THR A 2 -34.17 -9.71 1.70
C THR A 2 -32.68 -10.01 1.57
N GLN A 3 -32.25 -11.21 1.94
CA GLN A 3 -30.84 -11.65 1.85
C GLN A 3 -30.25 -11.46 0.44
N VAL A 4 -31.10 -11.51 -0.59
CA VAL A 4 -30.76 -11.32 -2.01
C VAL A 4 -30.36 -9.87 -2.29
N ASP A 5 -31.07 -8.88 -1.76
CA ASP A 5 -30.74 -7.45 -1.92
C ASP A 5 -29.36 -7.12 -1.36
N ALA A 6 -29.02 -7.70 -0.20
CA ALA A 6 -27.70 -7.55 0.42
C ALA A 6 -26.55 -8.19 -0.38
N TYR A 7 -26.81 -9.22 -1.18
CA TYR A 7 -25.81 -9.78 -2.11
C TYR A 7 -25.62 -8.91 -3.35
N TRP A 8 -26.71 -8.34 -3.89
CA TRP A 8 -26.65 -7.42 -5.03
C TRP A 8 -25.97 -6.10 -4.68
N GLU A 9 -26.21 -5.54 -3.49
CA GLU A 9 -25.52 -4.34 -3.01
C GLU A 9 -24.04 -4.58 -2.74
N ARG A 10 -23.66 -5.73 -2.15
CA ARG A 10 -22.26 -6.17 -1.98
C ARG A 10 -21.55 -6.39 -3.33
N GLY A 11 -22.26 -6.92 -4.33
CA GLY A 11 -21.74 -7.07 -5.69
C GLY A 11 -21.49 -5.73 -6.39
N ARG A 12 -22.41 -4.77 -6.24
CA ARG A 12 -22.30 -3.44 -6.86
C ARG A 12 -21.23 -2.57 -6.20
N THR A 13 -21.07 -2.63 -4.88
CA THR A 13 -19.95 -1.97 -4.16
C THR A 13 -18.61 -2.60 -4.50
N SER A 14 -18.53 -3.93 -4.59
CA SER A 14 -17.32 -4.64 -5.06
C SER A 14 -16.94 -4.29 -6.51
N LEU A 15 -17.92 -4.18 -7.42
CA LEU A 15 -17.68 -3.78 -8.81
C LEU A 15 -17.24 -2.32 -8.92
N ARG A 16 -17.89 -1.39 -8.19
CA ARG A 16 -17.46 0.02 -8.16
C ARG A 16 -16.03 0.15 -7.64
N ALA A 17 -15.69 -0.51 -6.53
CA ALA A 17 -14.33 -0.54 -6.01
C ALA A 17 -13.31 -1.14 -7.00
N ARG A 18 -13.69 -2.17 -7.76
CA ARG A 18 -12.84 -2.74 -8.83
C ARG A 18 -12.66 -1.77 -10.01
N VAL A 19 -13.72 -1.09 -10.42
CA VAL A 19 -13.70 -0.10 -11.50
C VAL A 19 -12.88 1.13 -11.11
N ASP A 20 -13.01 1.60 -9.87
CA ASP A 20 -12.23 2.74 -9.37
C ASP A 20 -10.74 2.39 -9.23
N ARG A 21 -10.42 1.15 -8.81
CA ARG A 21 -9.04 0.62 -8.88
C ARG A 21 -8.51 0.54 -10.30
N LEU A 22 -9.33 0.11 -11.26
CA LEU A 22 -8.93 0.05 -12.68
C LEU A 22 -8.70 1.47 -13.23
N ARG A 23 -9.61 2.41 -12.97
CA ARG A 23 -9.46 3.82 -13.35
C ARG A 23 -8.19 4.43 -12.77
N GLY A 24 -7.90 4.13 -11.50
CA GLY A 24 -6.65 4.54 -10.85
C GLY A 24 -5.38 3.96 -11.47
N LYS A 25 -5.46 2.83 -12.19
CA LYS A 25 -4.32 2.15 -12.85
C LYS A 25 -4.36 2.17 -14.38
N ALA A 26 -5.41 2.72 -14.99
CA ALA A 26 -5.65 2.66 -16.44
C ALA A 26 -4.51 3.27 -17.24
N TRP A 27 -3.94 4.37 -16.76
CA TRP A 27 -2.79 5.01 -17.37
C TRP A 27 -1.55 4.09 -17.40
N ALA A 28 -1.25 3.42 -16.28
CA ALA A 28 -0.12 2.50 -16.19
C ALA A 28 -0.31 1.30 -17.13
N VAL A 29 -1.53 0.78 -17.25
CA VAL A 29 -1.86 -0.30 -18.20
C VAL A 29 -1.65 0.17 -19.64
N GLY A 30 -2.18 1.34 -20.00
CA GLY A 30 -2.02 1.91 -21.34
C GLY A 30 -0.55 2.16 -21.70
N GLN A 31 0.22 2.70 -20.76
CA GLN A 31 1.66 2.92 -20.94
C GLN A 31 2.41 1.60 -21.16
N CYS A 32 2.18 0.58 -20.34
CA CYS A 32 2.81 -0.72 -20.52
C CYS A 32 2.46 -1.34 -21.87
N ALA A 33 1.20 -1.23 -22.30
CA ALA A 33 0.76 -1.75 -23.59
C ALA A 33 1.44 -1.01 -24.77
N VAL A 34 1.49 0.32 -24.72
CA VAL A 34 2.16 1.14 -25.76
C VAL A 34 3.66 0.88 -25.78
N ALA A 35 4.31 0.82 -24.62
CA ALA A 35 5.74 0.56 -24.53
C ALA A 35 6.11 -0.84 -25.03
N ALA A 36 5.28 -1.86 -24.75
CA ALA A 36 5.47 -3.19 -25.30
C ALA A 36 5.38 -3.18 -26.83
N GLY A 37 4.38 -2.48 -27.39
CA GLY A 37 4.23 -2.31 -28.83
C GLY A 37 5.41 -1.59 -29.48
N ILE A 38 5.89 -0.51 -28.86
CA ILE A 38 7.06 0.26 -29.35
C ILE A 38 8.34 -0.60 -29.27
N ALA A 39 8.53 -1.37 -28.19
CA ALA A 39 9.68 -2.24 -28.05
C ALA A 39 9.71 -3.33 -29.12
N TRP A 40 8.55 -3.93 -29.43
CA TRP A 40 8.41 -4.87 -30.54
C TRP A 40 8.75 -4.19 -31.88
N TRP A 41 8.12 -3.05 -32.18
CA TRP A 41 8.31 -2.34 -33.44
C TRP A 41 9.77 -1.91 -33.66
N LEU A 42 10.46 -1.42 -32.62
CA LEU A 42 11.89 -1.08 -32.71
C LEU A 42 12.77 -2.30 -33.00
N ALA A 43 12.49 -3.44 -32.36
CA ALA A 43 13.29 -4.63 -32.56
C ALA A 43 13.00 -5.31 -33.91
N ALA A 44 11.72 -5.42 -34.31
CA ALA A 44 11.31 -6.05 -35.55
C ALA A 44 11.58 -5.17 -36.78
N ASP A 45 11.05 -3.95 -36.80
CA ASP A 45 10.98 -3.14 -38.03
C ASP A 45 12.21 -2.22 -38.22
N VAL A 46 12.91 -1.86 -37.13
CA VAL A 46 14.08 -0.97 -37.20
C VAL A 46 15.40 -1.75 -37.17
N LEU A 47 15.47 -2.83 -36.40
CA LEU A 47 16.66 -3.66 -36.23
C LEU A 47 16.60 -5.01 -36.94
N ASP A 48 15.49 -5.30 -37.63
CA ASP A 48 15.28 -6.49 -38.47
C ASP A 48 15.41 -7.82 -37.69
N HIS A 49 15.02 -7.82 -36.41
CA HIS A 49 14.97 -9.06 -35.63
C HIS A 49 13.73 -9.87 -36.03
N GLN A 50 13.94 -11.13 -36.46
CA GLN A 50 12.84 -11.97 -36.99
C GLN A 50 11.75 -12.32 -35.95
N SER A 51 12.11 -12.40 -34.68
CA SER A 51 11.17 -12.76 -33.60
C SER A 51 11.54 -12.11 -32.26
N PRO A 52 11.30 -10.80 -32.08
CA PRO A 52 11.79 -10.05 -30.93
C PRO A 52 10.91 -10.22 -29.69
N PHE A 53 10.77 -11.46 -29.23
CA PHE A 53 9.89 -11.83 -28.12
C PHE A 53 10.32 -11.22 -26.78
N PHE A 54 11.62 -11.05 -26.56
CA PHE A 54 12.15 -10.58 -25.28
C PHE A 54 12.01 -9.07 -25.09
N ALA A 55 11.94 -8.29 -26.18
CA ALA A 55 11.80 -6.83 -26.13
C ALA A 55 10.50 -6.36 -25.46
N PRO A 56 9.29 -6.80 -25.86
CA PRO A 56 8.06 -6.41 -25.16
C PRO A 56 8.00 -6.95 -23.73
N ILE A 57 8.54 -8.15 -23.47
CA ILE A 57 8.58 -8.72 -22.11
C ILE A 57 9.45 -7.88 -21.18
N ALA A 58 10.67 -7.55 -21.61
CA ALA A 58 11.56 -6.69 -20.86
C ALA A 58 10.89 -5.33 -20.61
N ALA A 59 10.23 -4.73 -21.61
CA ALA A 59 9.51 -3.47 -21.45
C ALA A 59 8.42 -3.55 -20.36
N VAL A 60 7.56 -4.58 -20.39
CA VAL A 60 6.47 -4.76 -19.42
C VAL A 60 6.99 -5.05 -18.01
N VAL A 61 7.97 -5.96 -17.87
CA VAL A 61 8.52 -6.32 -16.56
C VAL A 61 9.27 -5.14 -15.94
N SER A 62 9.99 -4.35 -16.74
CA SER A 62 10.66 -3.13 -16.27
C SER A 62 9.67 -2.03 -15.87
N LEU A 63 8.55 -1.87 -16.60
CA LEU A 63 7.53 -0.85 -16.31
C LEU A 63 6.58 -1.24 -15.18
N GLY A 64 6.41 -2.54 -14.88
CA GLY A 64 5.50 -3.07 -13.86
C GLY A 64 5.89 -2.77 -12.40
N THR A 65 6.83 -1.86 -12.15
CA THR A 65 7.33 -1.53 -10.80
C THR A 65 7.47 -0.05 -10.53
N SER A 66 7.57 0.33 -9.26
CA SER A 66 7.81 1.71 -8.84
C SER A 66 9.05 2.32 -9.50
N TYR A 67 8.95 3.60 -9.86
CA TYR A 67 9.94 4.35 -10.65
C TYR A 67 11.38 4.21 -10.13
N GLY A 68 11.55 4.24 -8.81
CA GLY A 68 12.86 4.20 -8.17
C GLY A 68 13.63 2.89 -8.31
N GLN A 69 12.93 1.79 -8.57
CA GLN A 69 13.57 0.49 -8.76
C GLN A 69 13.84 0.19 -10.23
N ARG A 70 13.27 0.95 -11.18
CA ARG A 70 13.26 0.60 -12.61
C ARG A 70 14.65 0.46 -13.22
N LEU A 71 15.61 1.33 -12.91
CA LEU A 71 16.95 1.23 -13.47
C LEU A 71 17.68 -0.03 -13.00
N ARG A 72 17.67 -0.28 -11.68
CA ARG A 72 18.19 -1.52 -11.09
C ARG A 72 17.48 -2.73 -11.68
N ARG A 73 16.17 -2.63 -11.90
CA ARG A 73 15.34 -3.71 -12.44
C ARG A 73 15.64 -4.01 -13.90
N VAL A 74 15.82 -2.97 -14.73
CA VAL A 74 16.28 -3.11 -16.12
C VAL A 74 17.63 -3.82 -16.13
N ALA A 75 18.56 -3.46 -15.25
CA ALA A 75 19.83 -4.18 -15.12
C ALA A 75 19.64 -5.64 -14.69
N GLU A 76 18.84 -5.90 -13.64
CA GLU A 76 18.54 -7.27 -13.19
C GLU A 76 17.88 -8.14 -14.27
N ILE A 77 16.96 -7.56 -15.06
CA ILE A 77 16.30 -8.23 -16.19
C ILE A 77 17.30 -8.49 -17.30
N THR A 78 18.10 -7.49 -17.67
CA THR A 78 19.10 -7.61 -18.74
C THR A 78 20.12 -8.71 -18.41
N VAL A 79 20.62 -8.73 -17.17
CA VAL A 79 21.55 -9.77 -16.69
C VAL A 79 20.84 -11.12 -16.60
N GLY A 80 19.63 -11.16 -16.06
CA GLY A 80 18.85 -12.39 -15.94
C GLY A 80 18.52 -13.03 -17.30
N VAL A 81 18.17 -12.22 -18.30
CA VAL A 81 17.97 -12.67 -19.68
C VAL A 81 19.29 -13.15 -20.28
N ALA A 82 20.39 -12.40 -20.14
CA ALA A 82 21.69 -12.83 -20.64
C ALA A 82 22.09 -14.21 -20.10
N VAL A 83 22.03 -14.37 -18.78
CA VAL A 83 22.42 -15.60 -18.09
C VAL A 83 21.46 -16.75 -18.41
N GLY A 84 20.15 -16.51 -18.36
CA GLY A 84 19.15 -17.52 -18.67
C GLY A 84 19.20 -18.00 -20.12
N VAL A 85 19.36 -17.07 -21.07
CA VAL A 85 19.52 -17.40 -22.50
C VAL A 85 20.82 -18.17 -22.73
N PHE A 86 21.93 -17.73 -22.13
CA PHE A 86 23.22 -18.42 -22.26
C PHE A 86 23.16 -19.86 -21.72
N LEU A 87 22.60 -20.06 -20.53
CA LEU A 87 22.45 -21.38 -19.93
C LEU A 87 21.48 -22.25 -20.74
N GLY A 88 20.38 -21.66 -21.22
CA GLY A 88 19.42 -22.32 -22.09
C GLY A 88 20.09 -22.82 -23.36
N ASP A 89 20.72 -21.93 -24.14
CA ASP A 89 21.39 -22.25 -25.40
C ASP A 89 22.48 -23.31 -25.20
N LEU A 90 23.36 -23.13 -24.21
CA LEU A 90 24.45 -24.05 -23.92
C LEU A 90 23.92 -25.45 -23.58
N ALA A 91 22.93 -25.53 -22.69
CA ALA A 91 22.37 -26.82 -22.29
C ALA A 91 21.62 -27.49 -23.44
N THR A 92 20.83 -26.74 -24.23
CA THR A 92 20.16 -27.33 -25.40
C THR A 92 21.13 -27.76 -26.48
N HIS A 93 22.22 -27.03 -26.68
CA HIS A 93 23.23 -27.38 -27.67
C HIS A 93 23.97 -28.67 -27.30
N VAL A 94 24.26 -28.87 -26.00
CA VAL A 94 25.03 -30.04 -25.51
C VAL A 94 24.15 -31.25 -25.19
N LEU A 95 22.97 -31.04 -24.62
CA LEU A 95 22.13 -32.08 -24.00
C LEU A 95 20.78 -32.29 -24.71
N GLY A 96 20.44 -31.44 -25.69
CA GLY A 96 19.14 -31.41 -26.35
C GLY A 96 18.01 -30.87 -25.46
N THR A 97 16.77 -31.06 -25.91
CA THR A 97 15.56 -30.55 -25.26
C THR A 97 14.77 -31.67 -24.57
N GLY A 98 14.36 -31.48 -23.31
CA GLY A 98 13.50 -32.41 -22.59
C GLY A 98 13.24 -32.02 -21.14
N ALA A 99 12.30 -32.70 -20.48
CA ALA A 99 11.82 -32.31 -19.15
C ALA A 99 12.92 -32.29 -18.07
N TRP A 100 13.83 -33.28 -18.09
CA TRP A 100 14.93 -33.32 -17.15
C TRP A 100 16.03 -32.31 -17.49
N GLN A 101 16.26 -32.00 -18.77
CA GLN A 101 17.17 -30.93 -19.18
C GLN A 101 16.67 -29.56 -18.71
N ILE A 102 15.37 -29.29 -18.83
CA ILE A 102 14.76 -28.05 -18.34
C ILE A 102 14.93 -27.94 -16.82
N ALA A 103 14.68 -29.04 -16.08
CA ALA A 103 14.89 -29.06 -14.63
C ALA A 103 16.35 -28.75 -14.26
N LEU A 104 17.31 -29.28 -15.03
CA LEU A 104 18.74 -29.00 -14.84
C LEU A 104 19.06 -27.52 -15.12
N ILE A 105 18.59 -26.96 -16.25
CA ILE A 105 18.82 -25.55 -16.62
C ILE A 105 18.30 -24.61 -15.53
N VAL A 106 17.08 -24.84 -15.08
CA VAL A 106 16.43 -24.03 -14.03
C VAL A 106 17.18 -24.18 -12.70
N GLY A 107 17.48 -25.42 -12.30
CA GLY A 107 18.17 -25.70 -11.04
C GLY A 107 19.56 -25.06 -10.99
N VAL A 108 20.36 -25.23 -12.03
CA VAL A 108 21.71 -24.65 -12.13
C VAL A 108 21.64 -23.13 -12.21
N GLY A 109 20.77 -22.57 -13.06
CA GLY A 109 20.64 -21.12 -13.23
C GLY A 109 20.16 -20.41 -11.96
N MET A 110 19.16 -20.94 -11.28
CA MET A 110 18.68 -20.38 -10.02
C MET A 110 19.74 -20.51 -8.91
N THR A 111 20.42 -21.64 -8.82
CA THR A 111 21.49 -21.85 -7.83
C THR A 111 22.64 -20.86 -8.06
N ALA A 112 23.08 -20.71 -9.31
CA ALA A 112 24.13 -19.75 -9.67
C ALA A 112 23.72 -18.30 -9.35
N ALA A 113 22.48 -17.92 -9.63
CA ALA A 113 21.97 -16.59 -9.30
C ALA A 113 21.91 -16.36 -7.78
N LEU A 114 21.47 -17.35 -7.00
CA LEU A 114 21.42 -17.26 -5.54
C LEU A 114 22.81 -17.19 -4.90
N LEU A 115 23.79 -17.92 -5.43
CA LEU A 115 25.18 -17.86 -4.97
C LEU A 115 25.84 -16.49 -5.22
N LEU A 116 25.28 -15.69 -6.12
CA LEU A 116 25.71 -14.33 -6.41
C LEU A 116 24.90 -13.27 -5.65
N ASP A 117 24.15 -13.66 -4.60
CA ASP A 117 23.25 -12.81 -3.84
C ASP A 117 22.23 -12.05 -4.72
N ALA A 118 21.82 -12.65 -5.83
CA ALA A 118 20.90 -12.01 -6.76
C ALA A 118 19.50 -11.85 -6.17
N GLY A 119 18.84 -10.74 -6.50
CA GLY A 119 17.46 -10.50 -6.13
C GLY A 119 16.48 -11.52 -6.75
N VAL A 120 15.33 -11.71 -6.09
CA VAL A 120 14.26 -12.65 -6.51
C VAL A 120 13.91 -12.50 -7.99
N LEU A 121 13.91 -11.26 -8.51
CA LEU A 121 13.61 -11.01 -9.92
C LEU A 121 14.66 -11.62 -10.85
N LEU A 122 15.95 -11.38 -10.60
CA LEU A 122 17.02 -11.90 -11.44
C LEU A 122 16.99 -13.42 -11.44
N VAL A 123 16.85 -14.06 -10.27
CA VAL A 123 16.72 -15.51 -10.14
C VAL A 123 15.55 -16.03 -10.97
N THR A 124 14.40 -15.37 -10.86
CA THR A 124 13.19 -15.72 -11.62
C THR A 124 13.37 -15.53 -13.12
N GLN A 125 14.07 -14.47 -13.55
CA GLN A 125 14.38 -14.25 -14.96
C GLN A 125 15.34 -15.31 -15.50
N VAL A 126 16.42 -15.64 -14.78
CA VAL A 126 17.34 -16.71 -15.21
C VAL A 126 16.57 -18.02 -15.47
N ALA A 127 15.66 -18.40 -14.57
CA ALA A 127 14.82 -19.57 -14.75
C ALA A 127 13.88 -19.46 -15.96
N ILE A 128 13.07 -18.41 -16.02
CA ILE A 128 12.06 -18.21 -17.09
C ILE A 128 12.74 -18.19 -18.47
N GLN A 129 13.85 -17.46 -18.60
CA GLN A 129 14.53 -17.27 -19.87
C GLN A 129 15.25 -18.54 -20.32
N GLY A 130 15.82 -19.31 -19.38
CA GLY A 130 16.34 -20.64 -19.67
C GLY A 130 15.27 -21.62 -20.15
N ILE A 131 14.07 -21.60 -19.56
CA ILE A 131 12.93 -22.41 -20.02
C ILE A 131 12.48 -21.98 -21.42
N ILE A 132 12.31 -20.68 -21.66
CA ILE A 132 11.86 -20.15 -22.95
C ILE A 132 12.81 -20.61 -24.05
N VAL A 133 14.11 -20.46 -23.86
CA VAL A 133 15.11 -20.91 -24.83
C VAL A 133 15.05 -22.42 -25.04
N ALA A 134 14.96 -23.19 -23.95
CA ALA A 134 14.91 -24.65 -24.03
C ALA A 134 13.67 -25.20 -24.75
N VAL A 135 12.55 -24.46 -24.76
CA VAL A 135 11.27 -24.92 -25.33
C VAL A 135 11.00 -24.32 -26.71
N LEU A 136 11.25 -23.02 -26.89
CA LEU A 136 10.81 -22.27 -28.07
C LEU A 136 11.88 -22.14 -29.16
N ALA A 137 13.15 -22.43 -28.88
CA ALA A 137 14.21 -22.17 -29.85
C ALA A 137 15.35 -23.22 -29.85
N PRO A 138 15.16 -24.36 -30.53
CA PRO A 138 16.20 -25.38 -30.65
C PRO A 138 17.39 -24.99 -31.55
N ALA A 139 17.31 -23.87 -32.28
CA ALA A 139 18.38 -23.40 -33.15
C ALA A 139 19.44 -22.62 -32.32
N PRO A 140 20.67 -23.14 -32.19
CA PRO A 140 21.73 -22.48 -31.44
C PRO A 140 22.31 -21.31 -32.26
N GLY A 141 22.58 -20.17 -31.61
CA GLY A 141 23.32 -19.06 -32.22
C GLY A 141 22.70 -17.67 -32.04
N ASP A 142 21.43 -17.58 -31.65
CA ASP A 142 20.72 -16.29 -31.53
C ASP A 142 20.79 -15.66 -30.13
N ALA A 143 21.59 -16.20 -29.21
CA ALA A 143 21.73 -15.67 -27.85
C ALA A 143 21.98 -14.15 -27.81
N PHE A 144 22.79 -13.64 -28.75
CA PHE A 144 23.11 -12.22 -28.84
C PHE A 144 21.89 -11.36 -29.20
N LEU A 145 21.09 -11.78 -30.19
CA LEU A 145 19.86 -11.09 -30.61
C LEU A 145 18.82 -11.04 -29.48
N ARG A 146 18.72 -12.11 -28.69
CA ARG A 146 17.79 -12.18 -27.54
C ARG A 146 18.22 -11.29 -26.39
N TRP A 147 19.53 -11.15 -26.18
CA TRP A 147 20.07 -10.24 -25.19
C TRP A 147 19.89 -8.77 -25.61
N THR A 148 20.11 -8.45 -26.90
CA THR A 148 19.87 -7.09 -27.42
C THR A 148 18.39 -6.73 -27.39
N ASP A 149 17.47 -7.66 -27.64
CA ASP A 149 16.03 -7.47 -27.44
C ASP A 149 15.69 -7.01 -26.01
N ALA A 150 16.27 -7.67 -25.00
CA ALA A 150 16.03 -7.29 -23.61
C ALA A 150 16.57 -5.88 -23.29
N LEU A 151 17.69 -5.49 -23.89
CA LEU A 151 18.23 -4.13 -23.79
C LEU A 151 17.30 -3.10 -24.45
N ILE A 152 16.76 -3.40 -25.63
CA ILE A 152 15.80 -2.53 -26.34
C ILE A 152 14.55 -2.34 -25.49
N GLY A 153 13.96 -3.44 -25.00
CA GLY A 153 12.80 -3.39 -24.13
C GLY A 153 13.05 -2.61 -22.84
N GLY A 154 14.20 -2.82 -22.21
CA GLY A 154 14.64 -2.07 -21.04
C GLY A 154 14.82 -0.58 -21.32
N GLY A 155 15.41 -0.22 -22.46
CA GLY A 155 15.57 1.16 -22.91
C GLY A 155 14.23 1.86 -23.19
N VAL A 156 13.32 1.19 -23.89
CA VAL A 156 11.95 1.68 -24.14
C VAL A 156 11.21 1.86 -22.82
N ALA A 157 11.35 0.95 -21.86
CA ALA A 157 10.77 1.12 -20.53
C ALA A 157 11.31 2.34 -19.79
N LEU A 158 12.62 2.62 -19.88
CA LEU A 158 13.22 3.80 -19.28
C LEU A 158 12.69 5.09 -19.91
N VAL A 159 12.61 5.16 -21.25
CA VAL A 159 12.06 6.32 -21.98
C VAL A 159 10.57 6.48 -21.71
N ALA A 160 9.78 5.42 -21.80
CA ALA A 160 8.36 5.48 -21.50
C ALA A 160 8.12 5.95 -20.06
N ALA A 161 9.00 5.60 -19.12
CA ALA A 161 8.91 6.05 -17.73
C ALA A 161 9.16 7.57 -17.56
N THR A 162 9.91 8.23 -18.45
CA THR A 162 10.12 9.69 -18.38
C THR A 162 8.92 10.47 -18.92
N VAL A 163 8.18 9.91 -19.87
CA VAL A 163 6.99 10.52 -20.49
C VAL A 163 5.79 10.56 -19.54
N VAL A 164 5.76 9.69 -18.53
CA VAL A 164 4.66 9.63 -17.57
C VAL A 164 4.67 10.87 -16.68
N PRO A 165 3.57 11.65 -16.65
CA PRO A 165 3.30 12.51 -15.52
C PRO A 165 3.23 11.59 -14.33
N ARG A 166 4.23 11.66 -13.42
CA ARG A 166 4.36 10.81 -12.23
C ARG A 166 2.96 10.48 -11.76
N ALA A 167 2.54 9.22 -11.94
CA ALA A 167 1.25 8.74 -11.45
C ALA A 167 1.11 9.39 -10.09
N PRO A 168 0.10 10.26 -9.90
CA PRO A 168 0.08 11.24 -8.82
C PRO A 168 0.50 10.46 -7.62
N LEU A 169 1.70 10.74 -7.07
CA LEU A 169 2.17 10.11 -5.85
C LEU A 169 0.99 10.29 -4.93
N ARG A 170 0.16 9.23 -4.73
CA ARG A 170 -1.19 9.35 -4.13
C ARG A 170 -0.90 10.14 -2.88
N ARG A 171 -1.36 11.40 -2.81
CA ARG A 171 -0.72 12.38 -1.92
C ARG A 171 -0.79 11.75 -0.55
N PRO A 172 0.33 11.35 0.07
CA PRO A 172 0.18 10.31 1.09
C PRO A 172 -0.56 10.80 2.34
N ARG A 173 -0.61 12.12 2.51
CA ARG A 173 -1.49 12.80 3.46
C ARG A 173 -2.98 12.68 3.11
N GLU A 174 -3.37 12.66 1.85
CA GLU A 174 -4.75 12.34 1.44
C GLU A 174 -5.15 10.92 1.87
N GLN A 175 -4.26 9.94 1.74
CA GLN A 175 -4.53 8.58 2.21
C GLN A 175 -4.55 8.49 3.74
N ALA A 176 -3.64 9.20 4.42
CA ALA A 176 -3.70 9.33 5.88
C ALA A 176 -5.02 10.00 6.33
N GLY A 177 -5.45 11.04 5.61
CA GLY A 177 -6.72 11.73 5.83
C GLY A 177 -7.91 10.79 5.71
N ALA A 178 -7.94 9.93 4.69
CA ALA A 178 -8.98 8.90 4.55
C ALA A 178 -9.01 7.90 5.73
N VAL A 179 -7.85 7.55 6.29
CA VAL A 179 -7.77 6.71 7.50
C VAL A 179 -8.35 7.43 8.71
N VAL A 180 -7.95 8.69 8.93
CA VAL A 180 -8.47 9.49 10.06
C VAL A 180 -9.97 9.77 9.91
N HIS A 181 -10.45 9.99 8.69
CA HIS A 181 -11.88 10.16 8.42
C HIS A 181 -12.64 8.89 8.82
N ARG A 182 -12.11 7.71 8.49
CA ARG A 182 -12.73 6.44 8.94
C ARG A 182 -12.72 6.29 10.46
N ILE A 183 -11.68 6.77 11.15
CA ILE A 183 -11.66 6.84 12.62
C ILE A 183 -12.80 7.75 13.12
N ALA A 184 -12.97 8.93 12.53
CA ALA A 184 -14.04 9.87 12.90
C ALA A 184 -15.44 9.26 12.73
N GLU A 185 -15.70 8.57 11.62
CA GLU A 185 -16.97 7.84 11.39
C GLU A 185 -17.25 6.80 12.47
N LEU A 186 -16.25 5.98 12.80
CA LEU A 186 -16.38 4.93 13.82
C LEU A 186 -16.60 5.52 15.22
N LEU A 187 -15.91 6.61 15.57
CA LEU A 187 -16.08 7.29 16.84
C LEU A 187 -17.47 7.94 16.96
N ARG A 188 -17.95 8.57 15.88
CA ARG A 188 -19.30 9.16 15.84
C ARG A 188 -20.38 8.10 16.02
N ALA A 189 -20.27 6.97 15.32
CA ALA A 189 -21.22 5.86 15.46
C ALA A 189 -21.14 5.19 16.85
N ALA A 190 -19.95 5.11 17.45
CA ALA A 190 -19.78 4.64 18.82
C ALA A 190 -20.42 5.60 19.84
N ALA A 191 -20.25 6.91 19.66
CA ALA A 191 -20.89 7.92 20.50
C ALA A 191 -22.42 7.87 20.41
N GLU A 192 -22.98 7.64 19.22
CA GLU A 192 -24.43 7.42 19.05
C GLU A 192 -24.91 6.17 19.79
N SER A 193 -24.18 5.06 19.66
CA SER A 193 -24.51 3.79 20.33
C SER A 193 -24.44 3.89 21.85
N LEU A 194 -23.57 4.76 22.38
CA LEU A 194 -23.49 5.07 23.81
C LEU A 194 -24.71 5.85 24.32
N VAL A 195 -25.41 6.60 23.46
CA VAL A 195 -26.59 7.37 23.83
C VAL A 195 -27.86 6.51 23.81
N ASP A 196 -28.07 5.76 22.74
CA ASP A 196 -29.32 4.99 22.57
C ASP A 196 -29.23 3.54 23.06
N GLY A 197 -28.03 3.01 23.27
CA GLY A 197 -27.81 1.64 23.74
C GLY A 197 -28.18 0.56 22.70
N ASP A 198 -28.27 0.92 21.42
CA ASP A 198 -28.67 -0.01 20.34
C ASP A 198 -27.62 -1.10 20.12
N VAL A 199 -27.97 -2.33 20.53
CA VAL A 199 -27.09 -3.49 20.44
C VAL A 199 -26.78 -3.85 19.00
N ASP A 200 -27.77 -3.88 18.12
CA ASP A 200 -27.60 -4.31 16.73
C ASP A 200 -26.70 -3.32 15.98
N ARG A 201 -26.94 -2.02 16.16
CA ARG A 201 -26.09 -0.97 15.59
C ARG A 201 -24.67 -1.04 16.13
N SER A 202 -24.47 -1.19 17.45
CA SER A 202 -23.12 -1.27 18.03
C SER A 202 -22.33 -2.47 17.49
N LEU A 203 -23.01 -3.60 17.22
CA LEU A 203 -22.38 -4.79 16.63
C LEU A 203 -22.05 -4.59 15.14
N GLU A 204 -22.87 -3.83 14.40
CA GLU A 204 -22.56 -3.42 13.02
C GLU A 204 -21.30 -2.54 12.97
N VAL A 205 -21.21 -1.52 13.83
CA VAL A 205 -20.03 -0.65 13.94
C VAL A 205 -18.78 -1.47 14.27
N LEU A 206 -18.89 -2.48 15.15
CA LEU A 206 -17.78 -3.38 15.46
C LEU A 206 -17.35 -4.25 14.26
N ARG A 207 -18.28 -4.73 13.44
CA ARG A 207 -17.94 -5.46 12.20
C ARG A 207 -17.22 -4.54 11.21
N ASP A 208 -17.72 -3.32 11.07
CA ASP A 208 -17.14 -2.27 10.24
C ASP A 208 -15.72 -1.90 10.66
N ALA A 209 -15.48 -1.77 11.97
CA ALA A 209 -14.16 -1.47 12.52
C ALA A 209 -13.14 -2.57 12.22
N ARG A 210 -13.56 -3.84 12.17
CA ARG A 210 -12.68 -4.98 11.82
C ARG A 210 -12.28 -5.00 10.33
N GLY A 211 -13.03 -4.32 9.46
CA GLY A 211 -12.72 -4.22 8.03
C GLY A 211 -11.66 -3.17 7.67
N THR A 212 -11.10 -2.46 8.65
CA THR A 212 -10.19 -1.31 8.41
C THR A 212 -8.75 -1.72 8.07
N ASP A 213 -8.38 -3.00 8.21
CA ASP A 213 -7.01 -3.49 7.96
C ASP A 213 -6.52 -3.20 6.52
N ALA A 214 -7.44 -3.25 5.54
CA ALA A 214 -7.12 -2.95 4.15
C ALA A 214 -6.68 -1.49 3.94
N LEU A 215 -7.21 -0.53 4.71
CA LEU A 215 -6.85 0.89 4.60
C LEU A 215 -5.40 1.12 5.04
N MET A 216 -4.97 0.46 6.12
CA MET A 216 -3.58 0.55 6.59
C MET A 216 -2.60 -0.15 5.65
N GLU A 217 -3.00 -1.26 5.05
CA GLU A 217 -2.17 -1.93 4.04
C GLU A 217 -1.98 -1.05 2.80
N GLU A 218 -3.04 -0.38 2.34
CA GLU A 218 -2.94 0.58 1.25
C GLU A 218 -2.06 1.80 1.59
N LEU A 219 -2.13 2.29 2.82
CA LEU A 219 -1.28 3.39 3.30
C LEU A 219 0.19 2.97 3.36
N ARG A 220 0.49 1.80 3.93
CA ARG A 220 1.86 1.24 4.00
C ARG A 220 2.45 1.01 2.61
N ALA A 221 1.66 0.45 1.71
CA ALA A 221 2.06 0.25 0.32
C ALA A 221 2.42 1.58 -0.35
N ALA A 222 1.59 2.62 -0.18
CA ALA A 222 1.88 3.94 -0.73
C ALA A 222 3.09 4.63 -0.11
N SER A 223 3.27 4.54 1.21
CA SER A 223 4.43 5.08 1.92
C SER A 223 5.73 4.41 1.49
N SER A 224 5.74 3.08 1.35
CA SER A 224 6.92 2.32 0.90
C SER A 224 7.30 2.63 -0.56
N GLU A 225 6.29 2.77 -1.43
CA GLU A 225 6.48 3.22 -2.81
C GLU A 225 7.10 4.63 -2.84
N GLY A 226 6.56 5.58 -2.07
CA GLY A 226 7.09 6.93 -1.95
C GLY A 226 8.55 6.99 -1.49
N LEU A 227 8.91 6.21 -0.46
CA LEU A 227 10.30 6.13 0.02
C LEU A 227 11.27 5.52 -1.03
N SER A 228 10.81 4.52 -1.79
CA SER A 228 11.64 3.87 -2.82
C SER A 228 12.02 4.82 -3.97
N VAL A 229 11.10 5.71 -4.35
CA VAL A 229 11.32 6.76 -5.36
C VAL A 229 12.30 7.82 -4.84
N VAL A 230 12.28 8.08 -3.53
CA VAL A 230 13.15 9.07 -2.89
C VAL A 230 14.58 8.58 -2.73
N ARG A 231 14.80 7.31 -2.34
CA ARG A 231 16.16 6.74 -2.16
C ARG A 231 16.96 6.65 -3.46
N SER A 232 16.29 6.60 -4.60
CA SER A 232 16.89 6.39 -5.93
C SER A 232 17.14 7.68 -6.72
N SER A 233 16.69 8.84 -6.23
CA SER A 233 16.86 10.13 -6.93
C SER A 233 17.73 11.10 -6.12
N PRO A 234 19.02 11.32 -6.50
CA PRO A 234 19.92 12.22 -5.79
C PRO A 234 19.54 13.71 -5.93
N PHE A 235 18.64 14.08 -6.83
CA PHE A 235 18.40 15.46 -7.25
C PHE A 235 17.28 16.21 -6.50
N ARG A 236 16.62 15.65 -5.47
CA ARG A 236 15.46 16.32 -4.83
C ARG A 236 15.36 16.18 -3.31
N ARG A 237 16.30 16.79 -2.57
CA ARG A 237 16.31 16.86 -1.08
C ARG A 237 14.97 17.27 -0.44
N ARG A 238 14.25 18.26 -1.00
CA ARG A 238 12.93 18.72 -0.50
C ARG A 238 11.77 17.71 -0.65
N HIS A 239 11.91 16.66 -1.47
CA HIS A 239 10.93 15.58 -1.54
C HIS A 239 11.25 14.46 -0.55
N ILE A 240 12.52 14.35 -0.11
CA ILE A 240 12.97 13.41 0.93
C ILE A 240 12.29 13.72 2.26
N GLU A 241 12.31 14.99 2.68
CA GLU A 241 11.69 15.44 3.95
C GLU A 241 10.18 15.15 3.98
N ARG A 242 9.46 15.44 2.89
CA ARG A 242 8.02 15.17 2.80
C ARG A 242 7.65 13.68 2.89
N MET A 243 8.50 12.78 2.39
CA MET A 243 8.26 11.34 2.49
C MET A 243 8.71 10.74 3.83
N ARG A 244 9.70 11.34 4.51
CA ARG A 244 10.08 10.95 5.89
C ARG A 244 8.96 11.27 6.88
N VAL A 245 8.43 12.50 6.83
CA VAL A 245 7.28 12.93 7.65
C VAL A 245 6.07 11.99 7.46
N LEU A 246 5.91 11.39 6.28
CA LEU A 246 4.83 10.44 6.05
C LEU A 246 5.08 9.06 6.66
N ALA A 247 6.30 8.53 6.54
CA ALA A 247 6.66 7.27 7.20
C ALA A 247 6.44 7.39 8.72
N GLU A 248 6.75 8.57 9.27
CA GLU A 248 6.52 8.93 10.67
C GLU A 248 5.03 8.97 11.05
N LEU A 249 4.10 9.26 10.13
CA LEU A 249 2.65 9.23 10.40
C LEU A 249 2.05 7.82 10.41
N THR A 250 2.71 6.84 9.78
CA THR A 250 2.11 5.50 9.58
C THR A 250 1.92 4.75 10.90
N GLU A 251 2.85 4.91 11.84
CA GLU A 251 2.81 4.28 13.15
C GLU A 251 1.74 4.90 14.08
N PRO A 252 1.69 6.23 14.28
CA PRO A 252 0.59 6.89 15.00
C PRO A 252 -0.80 6.55 14.45
N LEU A 253 -0.95 6.46 13.12
CA LEU A 253 -2.23 6.06 12.50
C LEU A 253 -2.60 4.60 12.81
N ASP A 254 -1.63 3.69 12.87
CA ASP A 254 -1.87 2.30 13.26
C ASP A 254 -2.34 2.20 14.71
N PHE A 255 -1.71 2.97 15.62
CA PHE A 255 -2.13 3.04 17.02
C PHE A 255 -3.55 3.61 17.15
N ALA A 256 -3.85 4.73 16.48
CA ALA A 256 -5.17 5.35 16.50
C ALA A 256 -6.27 4.38 16.01
N LEU A 257 -6.06 3.69 14.89
CA LEU A 257 -7.03 2.71 14.38
C LEU A 257 -7.22 1.52 15.33
N ARG A 258 -6.14 1.00 15.92
CA ARG A 258 -6.20 -0.10 16.89
C ARG A 258 -6.99 0.32 18.12
N ASN A 259 -6.69 1.48 18.72
CA ASN A 259 -7.40 2.01 19.88
C ASN A 259 -8.88 2.29 19.56
N THR A 260 -9.18 2.76 18.34
CA THR A 260 -10.57 2.93 17.87
C THR A 260 -11.32 1.60 17.86
N ARG A 261 -10.69 0.51 17.38
CA ARG A 261 -11.29 -0.83 17.40
C ARG A 261 -11.52 -1.34 18.82
N VAL A 262 -10.62 -1.03 19.76
CA VAL A 262 -10.79 -1.39 21.18
C VAL A 262 -11.97 -0.62 21.79
N LEU A 263 -12.06 0.69 21.54
CA LEU A 263 -13.17 1.54 21.99
C LEU A 263 -14.51 1.01 21.47
N VAL A 264 -14.64 0.84 20.14
CA VAL A 264 -15.87 0.33 19.51
C VAL A 264 -16.27 -1.03 20.08
N ARG A 265 -15.30 -1.93 20.29
CA ARG A 265 -15.55 -3.23 20.93
C ARG A 265 -16.10 -3.05 22.34
N ARG A 266 -15.53 -2.15 23.14
CA ARG A 266 -15.96 -1.91 24.52
C ARG A 266 -17.37 -1.31 24.58
N VAL A 267 -17.69 -0.39 23.67
CA VAL A 267 -19.03 0.17 23.49
C VAL A 267 -20.04 -0.93 23.15
N ALA A 268 -19.75 -1.79 22.17
CA ALA A 268 -20.65 -2.89 21.82
C ALA A 268 -20.91 -3.86 22.98
N VAL A 269 -19.89 -4.15 23.80
CA VAL A 269 -20.08 -4.98 25.01
C VAL A 269 -20.93 -4.25 26.05
N ALA A 270 -20.72 -2.95 26.26
CA ALA A 270 -21.53 -2.15 27.18
C ALA A 270 -23.00 -2.11 26.76
N CYS A 271 -23.29 -1.88 25.47
CA CYS A 271 -24.64 -1.94 24.91
C CYS A 271 -25.26 -3.34 25.12
N TYR A 272 -24.54 -4.41 24.75
CA TYR A 272 -25.02 -5.79 24.87
C TYR A 272 -25.35 -6.17 26.32
N ARG A 273 -24.51 -5.76 27.28
CA ARG A 273 -24.72 -6.03 28.71
C ARG A 273 -25.63 -5.01 29.40
N ARG A 274 -26.05 -3.95 28.69
CA ARG A 274 -26.78 -2.81 29.24
C ARG A 274 -26.07 -2.21 30.45
N GLU A 275 -24.75 -2.12 30.36
CA GLU A 275 -23.91 -1.48 31.38
C GLU A 275 -24.15 0.05 31.33
N PRO A 276 -24.31 0.71 32.48
CA PRO A 276 -24.53 2.15 32.51
C PRO A 276 -23.24 2.88 32.10
N VAL A 277 -23.34 3.76 31.10
CA VAL A 277 -22.24 4.64 30.69
C VAL A 277 -22.68 6.10 30.89
N PRO A 278 -21.88 6.94 31.56
CA PRO A 278 -22.22 8.36 31.72
C PRO A 278 -22.41 9.07 30.37
N ALA A 279 -23.43 9.94 30.29
CA ALA A 279 -23.72 10.71 29.08
C ALA A 279 -22.55 11.61 28.65
N SER A 280 -21.73 12.05 29.61
CA SER A 280 -20.50 12.80 29.36
C SER A 280 -19.48 12.02 28.51
N TYR A 281 -19.47 10.69 28.57
CA TYR A 281 -18.53 9.87 27.80
C TYR A 281 -18.96 9.80 26.33
N ALA A 282 -20.27 9.72 26.07
CA ALA A 282 -20.81 9.84 24.73
C ALA A 282 -20.53 11.22 24.13
N ALA A 283 -20.68 12.29 24.91
CA ALA A 283 -20.39 13.66 24.49
C ALA A 283 -18.91 13.83 24.11
N ILE A 284 -17.97 13.43 24.98
CA ILE A 284 -16.54 13.53 24.68
C ILE A 284 -16.13 12.64 23.49
N THR A 285 -16.73 11.46 23.34
CA THR A 285 -16.45 10.59 22.17
C THR A 285 -16.91 11.26 20.88
N ARG A 286 -18.02 11.99 20.91
CA ARG A 286 -18.51 12.79 19.77
C ARG A 286 -17.59 13.97 19.47
N ASP A 287 -17.17 14.72 20.50
CA ASP A 287 -16.23 15.83 20.33
C ASP A 287 -14.89 15.35 19.74
N LEU A 288 -14.42 14.18 20.17
CA LEU A 288 -13.23 13.53 19.60
C LEU A 288 -13.43 13.17 18.12
N ALA A 289 -14.61 12.68 17.73
CA ALA A 289 -14.93 12.40 16.34
C ALA A 289 -14.90 13.66 15.48
N ASP A 290 -15.42 14.77 15.98
CA ASP A 290 -15.42 16.06 15.28
C ASP A 290 -14.00 16.63 15.10
N LEU A 291 -13.14 16.45 16.12
CA LEU A 291 -11.71 16.80 16.02
C LEU A 291 -10.96 15.86 15.07
N ALA A 292 -11.26 14.56 15.06
CA ALA A 292 -10.70 13.65 14.07
C ALA A 292 -11.09 14.05 12.64
N ASP A 293 -12.33 14.50 12.39
CA ASP A 293 -12.73 15.04 11.09
C ASP A 293 -12.03 16.34 10.72
N LEU A 294 -11.67 17.18 11.70
CA LEU A 294 -10.80 18.34 11.44
C LEU A 294 -9.40 17.89 10.99
N VAL A 295 -8.82 16.91 11.69
CA VAL A 295 -7.50 16.34 11.34
C VAL A 295 -7.54 15.72 9.93
N ALA A 296 -8.57 14.92 9.64
CA ALA A 296 -8.76 14.30 8.33
C ALA A 296 -8.79 15.33 7.19
N ARG A 297 -9.59 16.39 7.34
CA ARG A 297 -9.72 17.46 6.33
C ARG A 297 -8.41 18.21 6.07
N GLU A 298 -7.60 18.49 7.10
CA GLU A 298 -6.30 19.13 6.91
C GLU A 298 -5.31 18.21 6.17
N LEU A 299 -5.30 16.91 6.51
CA LEU A 299 -4.47 15.90 5.85
C LEU A 299 -4.88 15.68 4.38
N GLU A 300 -6.17 15.61 4.09
CA GLU A 300 -6.73 15.56 2.72
C GLU A 300 -6.32 16.77 1.87
N GLN A 301 -6.15 17.93 2.50
CA GLN A 301 -5.64 19.13 1.82
C GLN A 301 -4.10 19.17 1.73
N GLY A 302 -3.43 18.09 2.14
CA GLY A 302 -1.98 17.93 2.06
C GLY A 302 -1.19 18.68 3.14
N ARG A 303 -1.86 19.20 4.18
CA ARG A 303 -1.27 19.98 5.27
C ARG A 303 -1.16 19.16 6.56
N MET A 304 -0.31 19.61 7.48
CA MET A 304 -0.28 19.06 8.84
C MET A 304 -1.42 19.68 9.64
N ALA A 305 -2.12 18.89 10.44
CA ALA A 305 -3.30 19.32 11.20
C ALA A 305 -2.95 20.09 12.49
N THR A 306 -1.99 21.01 12.45
CA THR A 306 -1.52 21.74 13.65
C THR A 306 -2.63 22.54 14.36
N ARG A 307 -3.67 22.96 13.61
CA ARG A 307 -4.85 23.64 14.17
C ARG A 307 -5.69 22.77 15.09
N ALA A 308 -5.55 21.44 15.03
CA ALA A 308 -6.27 20.52 15.89
C ALA A 308 -5.57 20.30 17.24
N ILE A 309 -4.30 20.74 17.40
CA ILE A 309 -3.50 20.51 18.62
C ILE A 309 -4.15 21.15 19.85
N ASP A 310 -4.40 22.46 19.83
CA ASP A 310 -4.97 23.15 21.00
C ASP A 310 -6.37 22.61 21.37
N PRO A 311 -7.30 22.38 20.41
CA PRO A 311 -8.58 21.73 20.71
C PRO A 311 -8.45 20.31 21.27
N LEU A 312 -7.51 19.49 20.77
CA LEU A 312 -7.27 18.13 21.28
C LEU A 312 -6.73 18.16 22.71
N ILE A 313 -5.81 19.08 23.03
CA ILE A 313 -5.33 19.29 24.41
C ILE A 313 -6.48 19.73 25.32
N ALA A 314 -7.33 20.66 24.85
CA ALA A 314 -8.49 21.11 25.60
C ALA A 314 -9.47 19.96 25.88
N LEU A 315 -9.73 19.10 24.89
CA LEU A 315 -10.56 17.91 25.07
C LEU A 315 -9.91 16.92 26.04
N GLY A 316 -8.59 16.72 25.95
CA GLY A 316 -7.81 15.93 26.90
C GLY A 316 -7.99 16.39 28.34
N ARG A 317 -7.97 17.72 28.57
CA ARG A 317 -8.27 18.30 29.89
C ARG A 317 -9.72 18.11 30.31
N ALA A 318 -10.68 18.22 29.39
CA ALA A 318 -12.09 17.97 29.69
C ALA A 318 -12.37 16.53 30.15
N THR A 319 -11.57 15.55 29.69
CA THR A 319 -11.68 14.17 30.17
C THR A 319 -11.36 13.98 31.65
N ALA A 320 -10.71 14.94 32.31
CA ALA A 320 -10.42 14.93 33.75
C ALA A 320 -11.63 15.30 34.61
N THR A 321 -12.60 15.97 34.00
CA THR A 321 -13.73 16.62 34.70
C THR A 321 -15.06 15.92 34.43
N VAL A 322 -15.06 14.80 33.70
CA VAL A 322 -16.27 14.00 33.45
C VAL A 322 -16.75 13.27 34.70
N ASP A 323 -17.99 12.82 34.66
CA ASP A 323 -18.59 12.06 35.75
C ASP A 323 -17.74 10.82 36.08
N PRO A 324 -17.36 10.61 37.35
CA PRO A 324 -16.64 9.41 37.75
C PRO A 324 -17.52 8.17 37.57
N THR A 325 -16.89 7.03 37.33
CA THR A 325 -17.57 5.73 37.19
C THR A 325 -16.85 4.67 37.99
N ASP A 326 -17.62 3.82 38.68
CA ASP A 326 -17.13 2.59 39.31
C ASP A 326 -17.22 1.39 38.34
N ASP A 327 -17.92 1.57 37.21
CA ASP A 327 -18.04 0.55 36.18
C ASP A 327 -16.74 0.47 35.34
N LEU A 328 -16.12 -0.71 35.35
CA LEU A 328 -14.87 -0.99 34.65
C LEU A 328 -14.99 -0.75 33.13
N SER A 329 -16.15 -1.02 32.55
CA SER A 329 -16.39 -0.91 31.12
C SER A 329 -16.44 0.54 30.68
N ALA A 330 -17.15 1.38 31.44
CA ALA A 330 -17.13 2.82 31.26
C ALA A 330 -15.71 3.36 31.45
N ALA A 331 -15.00 2.95 32.51
CA ALA A 331 -13.61 3.40 32.76
C ALA A 331 -12.68 3.08 31.57
N VAL A 332 -12.82 1.89 30.97
CA VAL A 332 -12.05 1.52 29.77
C VAL A 332 -12.42 2.39 28.57
N ILE A 333 -13.70 2.75 28.37
CA ILE A 333 -14.10 3.66 27.28
C ILE A 333 -13.40 5.01 27.43
N LEU A 334 -13.42 5.61 28.63
CA LEU A 334 -12.73 6.88 28.90
C LEU A 334 -11.22 6.76 28.67
N ALA A 335 -10.61 5.67 29.12
CA ALA A 335 -9.18 5.43 28.88
C ALA A 335 -8.85 5.37 27.39
N GLN A 336 -9.68 4.69 26.58
CA GLN A 336 -9.47 4.60 25.13
C GLN A 336 -9.67 5.94 24.42
N VAL A 337 -10.66 6.75 24.83
CA VAL A 337 -10.81 8.13 24.33
C VAL A 337 -9.53 8.92 24.57
N ARG A 338 -8.95 8.83 25.77
CA ARG A 338 -7.72 9.54 26.14
C ARG A 338 -6.51 9.08 25.35
N SER A 339 -6.35 7.77 25.14
CA SER A 339 -5.32 7.22 24.25
C SER A 339 -5.47 7.74 22.82
N LEU A 340 -6.71 7.81 22.30
CA LEU A 340 -6.98 8.32 20.96
C LEU A 340 -6.69 9.82 20.81
N ILE A 341 -6.91 10.63 21.86
CA ILE A 341 -6.51 12.04 21.84
C ILE A 341 -4.99 12.15 21.69
N ALA A 342 -4.22 11.36 22.45
CA ALA A 342 -2.76 11.31 22.32
C ALA A 342 -2.31 10.84 20.93
N ASP A 343 -2.95 9.80 20.37
CA ASP A 343 -2.64 9.33 19.02
C ASP A 343 -2.91 10.41 17.96
N LEU A 344 -4.04 11.14 18.07
CA LEU A 344 -4.36 12.24 17.17
C LEU A 344 -3.38 13.42 17.32
N LEU A 345 -2.93 13.73 18.54
CA LEU A 345 -1.88 14.72 18.78
C LEU A 345 -0.57 14.33 18.10
N ALA A 346 -0.18 13.05 18.18
CA ALA A 346 0.99 12.52 17.48
C ALA A 346 0.82 12.61 15.95
N ILE A 347 -0.37 12.32 15.42
CA ILE A 347 -0.70 12.51 13.99
C ILE A 347 -0.61 13.99 13.57
N CYS A 348 -0.89 14.93 14.48
CA CYS A 348 -0.73 16.36 14.24
C CYS A 348 0.73 16.85 14.28
N GLY A 349 1.69 15.96 14.60
CA GLY A 349 3.13 16.23 14.62
C GLY A 349 3.72 16.49 16.01
N MET A 350 2.98 16.20 17.09
CA MET A 350 3.52 16.23 18.45
C MET A 350 4.36 14.97 18.72
N ASP A 351 5.40 15.06 19.55
CA ASP A 351 6.14 13.88 19.98
C ASP A 351 5.20 12.93 20.76
N PRO A 352 5.27 11.58 20.58
CA PRO A 352 4.37 10.66 21.25
C PRO A 352 4.39 10.73 22.79
N PHE A 353 5.54 11.02 23.41
CA PHE A 353 5.62 11.18 24.85
C PHE A 353 5.02 12.52 25.29
N GLU A 354 5.30 13.59 24.56
CA GLU A 354 4.68 14.91 24.81
C GLU A 354 3.15 14.85 24.64
N ALA A 355 2.66 14.14 23.62
CA ALA A 355 1.24 13.92 23.38
C ALA A 355 0.56 13.15 24.53
N THR A 356 1.28 12.19 25.12
CA THR A 356 0.80 11.44 26.28
C THR A 356 0.78 12.32 27.53
N ASP A 357 1.85 13.10 27.77
CA ASP A 357 1.99 14.00 28.92
C ASP A 357 1.02 15.19 28.87
N ALA A 358 0.55 15.56 27.68
CA ALA A 358 -0.48 16.59 27.49
C ALA A 358 -1.86 16.15 28.03
N ILE A 359 -2.09 14.85 28.21
CA ILE A 359 -3.31 14.31 28.81
C ILE A 359 -3.12 14.24 30.34
N PRO A 360 -3.99 14.89 31.14
CA PRO A 360 -3.88 14.85 32.60
C PRO A 360 -3.85 13.42 33.15
N LEU A 361 -3.27 13.15 34.32
CA LEU A 361 -3.28 11.79 34.91
C LEU A 361 -4.62 11.39 35.55
N ARG A 362 -5.45 12.37 35.89
CA ARG A 362 -6.82 12.21 36.37
C ARG A 362 -7.69 12.99 35.42
#